data_AF-A0A0D9VGZ8-F1
#
_entry.id   AF-A0A0D9VGZ8-F1
#
_cell.length_a   1.000
_cell.length_b   1.000
_cell.length_c   1.000
_cell.angle_alpha   90.00
_cell.angle_beta   90.00
_cell.angle_gamma   90.00
#
_symmetry.space_group_name_H-M   'P 1'
#
loop_
_entity.id
_entity.type
_entity.pdbx_description
1 polymer ?
#
loop_
_entity_poly.entity_id
_entity_poly.type
_entity_poly.pdbx_seq_one_letter_code
_entity_poly.pdbx_strand_id
1 'polypeptide(L)'
;MGGGGARVLRQDPVECVFQFLCSSNNNIARIEKMVWTLAGYGERLGEVGGFQFHRFPTIERLARVSEQELREARFGYRAKYVVGTAKILQAKPGGGEKWLASLRTRELPEVIEALCTLPGVGPKVAACVALFSLDQNHAIPVDTHVWKVATQYLMPELAGKSLTPKLSVAVANAFVAKFGSYAGWAQNVLFIGQLSAQKLMVAETTNDSTKPTKRKRSGNNVKT
;
A
#
# COMPACT_ATOMS: atom_id res chain seq x y z
N MET A 1 12.42 -11.68 15.69
CA MET A 1 12.27 -10.80 14.50
C MET A 1 11.56 -11.58 13.40
N GLY A 2 10.29 -11.28 13.12
CA GLY A 2 9.50 -11.98 12.09
C GLY A 2 9.61 -11.29 10.74
N GLY A 3 10.64 -11.60 9.96
CA GLY A 3 10.83 -11.03 8.60
C GLY A 3 11.68 -11.89 7.66
N GLY A 4 12.05 -13.10 8.08
CA GLY A 4 12.81 -14.03 7.25
C GLY A 4 12.05 -14.36 5.97
N GLY A 5 12.71 -14.24 4.82
CA GLY A 5 12.15 -14.56 3.51
C GLY A 5 11.33 -13.45 2.85
N ALA A 6 11.18 -12.27 3.47
CA ALA A 6 10.55 -11.12 2.83
C ALA A 6 11.36 -10.66 1.61
N ARG A 7 10.68 -10.51 0.46
CA ARG A 7 11.25 -10.03 -0.81
C ARG A 7 10.39 -8.88 -1.35
N VAL A 8 11.00 -7.99 -2.11
CA VAL A 8 10.30 -6.94 -2.86
C VAL A 8 9.91 -7.52 -4.22
N LEU A 9 8.61 -7.43 -4.55
CA LEU A 9 8.12 -7.83 -5.87
C LEU A 9 8.51 -6.78 -6.92
N ARG A 10 8.74 -7.23 -8.15
CA ARG A 10 8.91 -6.37 -9.33
C ARG A 10 7.63 -6.41 -10.16
N GLN A 11 6.67 -5.58 -9.80
CA GLN A 11 5.31 -5.58 -10.35
C GLN A 11 5.23 -4.89 -11.71
N ASP A 12 4.16 -5.17 -12.45
CA ASP A 12 3.79 -4.41 -13.64
C ASP A 12 3.53 -2.93 -13.28
N PRO A 13 4.07 -1.95 -14.02
CA PRO A 13 3.89 -0.52 -13.70
C PRO A 13 2.45 -0.03 -13.73
N VAL A 14 1.63 -0.51 -14.67
CA VAL A 14 0.23 -0.08 -14.77
C VAL A 14 -0.53 -0.55 -13.54
N GLU A 15 -0.47 -1.86 -13.28
CA GLU A 15 -1.12 -2.46 -12.12
C GLU A 15 -0.66 -1.80 -10.82
N CYS A 16 0.66 -1.62 -10.64
CA CYS A 16 1.23 -1.03 -9.44
C CYS A 16 0.72 0.41 -9.19
N VAL A 17 0.62 1.25 -10.22
CA VAL A 17 0.09 2.62 -10.08
C VAL A 17 -1.35 2.59 -9.57
N PHE A 18 -2.22 1.80 -10.20
CA PHE A 18 -3.64 1.75 -9.83
C PHE A 18 -3.87 1.11 -8.46
N GLN A 19 -3.11 0.08 -8.09
CA GLN A 19 -3.13 -0.50 -6.75
C GLN A 19 -2.77 0.55 -5.67
N PHE A 20 -1.71 1.34 -5.87
CA PHE A 20 -1.31 2.32 -4.87
C PHE A 20 -2.21 3.57 -4.83
N LEU A 21 -2.92 3.91 -5.93
CA LEU A 21 -4.00 4.90 -5.89
C LEU A 21 -5.11 4.48 -4.91
N CYS A 22 -5.44 3.18 -4.84
CA CYS A 22 -6.38 2.63 -3.85
C CYS A 22 -5.86 2.71 -2.40
N SER A 23 -4.54 2.82 -2.20
CA SER A 23 -3.90 2.70 -0.87
C SER A 23 -3.89 3.97 -0.02
N SER A 24 -3.90 5.16 -0.64
CA SER A 24 -3.79 6.44 0.07
C SER A 24 -4.84 6.54 1.17
N ASN A 25 -4.48 6.86 2.42
CA ASN A 25 -5.41 6.96 3.57
C ASN A 25 -6.48 5.83 3.65
N ASN A 26 -6.03 4.58 3.65
CA ASN A 26 -6.90 3.40 3.59
C ASN A 26 -6.31 2.24 4.43
N ASN A 27 -7.04 1.12 4.55
CA ASN A 27 -6.55 -0.09 5.21
C ASN A 27 -6.46 -1.28 4.24
N ILE A 28 -5.61 -2.26 4.54
CA ILE A 28 -5.28 -3.38 3.65
C ILE A 28 -6.54 -4.12 3.18
N ALA A 29 -7.47 -4.45 4.08
CA ALA A 29 -8.68 -5.20 3.73
C ALA A 29 -9.58 -4.44 2.74
N ARG A 30 -9.67 -3.11 2.84
CA ARG A 30 -10.42 -2.30 1.88
C ARG A 30 -9.65 -2.11 0.57
N ILE A 31 -8.33 -1.94 0.63
CA ILE A 31 -7.48 -1.83 -0.56
C ILE A 31 -7.63 -3.08 -1.41
N GLU A 32 -7.53 -4.26 -0.80
CA GLU A 32 -7.68 -5.54 -1.47
C GLU A 32 -9.01 -5.64 -2.24
N LYS A 33 -10.13 -5.29 -1.59
CA LYS A 33 -11.45 -5.26 -2.25
C LYS A 33 -11.47 -4.32 -3.45
N MET A 34 -10.90 -3.13 -3.32
CA MET A 34 -10.84 -2.15 -4.42
C MET A 34 -10.00 -2.68 -5.59
N VAL A 35 -8.86 -3.31 -5.32
CA VAL A 35 -8.00 -3.89 -6.34
C VAL A 35 -8.70 -5.05 -7.05
N TRP A 36 -9.40 -5.93 -6.32
CA TRP A 36 -10.24 -6.97 -6.94
C TRP A 36 -11.34 -6.41 -7.82
N THR A 37 -12.00 -5.31 -7.40
CA THR A 37 -12.95 -4.61 -8.25
C THR A 37 -12.30 -4.09 -9.53
N LEU A 38 -11.11 -3.49 -9.45
CA LEU A 38 -10.39 -3.05 -10.65
C LEU A 38 -10.04 -4.22 -11.57
N ALA A 39 -9.50 -5.31 -11.00
CA ALA A 39 -9.16 -6.52 -11.74
C ALA A 39 -10.37 -7.10 -12.49
N GLY A 40 -11.57 -7.02 -11.89
CA GLY A 40 -12.82 -7.47 -12.52
C GLY A 40 -13.22 -6.71 -13.79
N TYR A 41 -12.65 -5.52 -14.07
CA TYR A 41 -12.84 -4.85 -15.36
C TYR A 41 -11.96 -5.41 -16.49
N GLY A 42 -11.00 -6.27 -16.14
CA GLY A 42 -10.08 -6.90 -17.07
C GLY A 42 -10.61 -8.21 -17.67
N GLU A 43 -9.74 -8.88 -18.44
CA GLU A 43 -10.07 -10.13 -19.13
C GLU A 43 -10.15 -11.29 -18.11
N ARG A 44 -11.26 -12.04 -18.10
CA ARG A 44 -11.37 -13.26 -17.28
C ARG A 44 -10.42 -14.33 -17.80
N LEU A 45 -9.52 -14.79 -16.94
CA LEU A 45 -8.54 -15.84 -17.26
C LEU A 45 -9.05 -17.24 -16.90
N GLY A 46 -9.86 -17.36 -15.85
CA GLY A 46 -10.39 -18.64 -15.41
C GLY A 46 -10.79 -18.65 -13.94
N GLU A 47 -11.00 -19.85 -13.42
CA GLU A 47 -11.37 -20.09 -12.03
C GLU A 47 -10.50 -21.20 -11.43
N VAL A 48 -9.98 -20.97 -10.22
CA VAL A 48 -9.21 -21.98 -9.48
C VAL A 48 -9.64 -21.93 -8.02
N GLY A 49 -10.07 -23.07 -7.47
CA GLY A 49 -10.47 -23.16 -6.06
C GLY A 49 -11.63 -22.25 -5.67
N GLY A 50 -12.56 -21.98 -6.59
CA GLY A 50 -13.69 -21.07 -6.37
C GLY A 50 -13.36 -19.58 -6.49
N PHE A 51 -12.12 -19.22 -6.84
CA PHE A 51 -11.70 -17.84 -7.08
C PHE A 51 -11.64 -17.55 -8.57
N GLN A 52 -12.27 -16.44 -8.98
CA GLN A 52 -12.25 -15.97 -10.36
C GLN A 52 -11.04 -15.07 -10.59
N PHE A 53 -10.19 -15.47 -11.53
CA PHE A 53 -8.98 -14.73 -11.88
C PHE A 53 -9.19 -13.92 -13.15
N HIS A 54 -8.70 -12.69 -13.12
CA HIS A 54 -8.75 -11.75 -14.23
C HIS A 54 -7.35 -11.22 -14.48
N ARG A 55 -7.00 -10.99 -15.75
CA ARG A 55 -5.86 -10.16 -16.12
C ARG A 55 -6.18 -8.74 -15.69
N PHE A 56 -5.23 -8.03 -15.08
CA PHE A 56 -5.46 -6.63 -14.72
C PHE A 56 -5.84 -5.81 -15.96
N PRO A 57 -6.83 -4.90 -15.88
CA PRO A 57 -7.31 -4.16 -17.04
C PRO A 57 -6.24 -3.26 -17.66
N THR A 58 -6.22 -3.20 -18.98
CA THR A 58 -5.44 -2.22 -19.77
C THR A 58 -5.82 -0.78 -19.41
N ILE A 59 -4.92 0.17 -19.69
CA ILE A 59 -5.17 1.60 -19.49
C ILE A 59 -6.41 2.06 -20.27
N GLU A 60 -6.59 1.59 -21.50
CA GLU A 60 -7.71 1.91 -22.38
C GLU A 60 -9.04 1.42 -21.78
N ARG A 61 -9.03 0.24 -21.16
CA ARG A 61 -10.20 -0.30 -20.47
C ARG A 61 -10.54 0.53 -19.24
N LEU A 62 -9.54 0.88 -18.42
CA LEU A 62 -9.73 1.74 -17.24
C LEU A 62 -10.20 3.15 -17.60
N ALA A 63 -9.74 3.70 -18.73
CA ALA A 63 -10.15 5.03 -19.21
C ALA A 63 -11.63 5.09 -19.61
N ARG A 64 -12.25 3.93 -19.91
CA ARG A 64 -13.69 3.81 -20.22
C ARG A 64 -14.56 3.62 -18.97
N VAL A 65 -13.98 3.26 -17.83
CA VAL A 65 -14.72 3.17 -16.56
C VAL A 65 -15.09 4.58 -16.11
N SER A 66 -16.36 4.77 -15.75
CA SER A 66 -16.86 6.06 -15.30
C SER A 66 -16.53 6.31 -13.82
N GLU A 67 -16.44 7.57 -13.43
CA GLU A 67 -16.26 7.93 -12.02
C GLU A 67 -17.45 7.47 -11.16
N GLN A 68 -18.66 7.50 -11.73
CA GLN A 68 -19.88 7.09 -11.05
C GLN A 68 -19.87 5.60 -10.70
N GLU A 69 -19.50 4.73 -11.63
CA GLU A 69 -19.36 3.28 -11.37
C GLU A 69 -18.38 3.00 -10.22
N LEU A 70 -17.23 3.69 -10.19
CA LEU A 70 -16.25 3.52 -9.11
C LEU A 70 -16.76 4.09 -7.77
N ARG A 71 -17.56 5.15 -7.79
CA ARG A 71 -18.19 5.70 -6.58
C ARG A 71 -19.20 4.72 -6.00
N GLU A 72 -20.02 4.10 -6.84
CA GLU A 72 -20.94 3.03 -6.45
C GLU A 72 -20.19 1.80 -5.89
N ALA A 73 -19.03 1.50 -6.47
CA ALA A 73 -18.08 0.51 -5.94
C ALA A 73 -17.29 0.98 -4.70
N ARG A 74 -17.68 2.09 -4.07
CA ARG A 74 -17.12 2.63 -2.81
C ARG A 74 -15.65 3.06 -2.87
N PHE A 75 -15.16 3.50 -4.03
CA PHE A 75 -13.82 4.11 -4.14
C PHE A 75 -13.74 5.49 -3.45
N GLY A 76 -14.89 6.15 -3.28
CA GLY A 76 -14.98 7.49 -2.72
C GLY A 76 -14.21 8.50 -3.57
N TYR A 77 -13.46 9.39 -2.94
CA TYR A 77 -12.67 10.40 -3.67
C TYR A 77 -11.58 9.82 -4.58
N ARG A 78 -11.22 8.53 -4.46
CA ARG A 78 -10.23 7.88 -5.33
C ARG A 78 -10.79 7.56 -6.71
N ALA A 79 -12.12 7.55 -6.87
CA ALA A 79 -12.77 7.32 -8.16
C ALA A 79 -12.26 8.32 -9.22
N LYS A 80 -12.24 9.62 -8.89
CA LYS A 80 -11.69 10.66 -9.79
C LYS A 80 -10.21 10.47 -10.10
N TYR A 81 -9.42 9.92 -9.18
CA TYR A 81 -7.98 9.69 -9.37
C TYR A 81 -7.71 8.54 -10.30
N VAL A 82 -8.44 7.43 -10.16
CA VAL A 82 -8.34 6.27 -11.05
C VAL A 82 -8.71 6.69 -12.48
N VAL A 83 -9.88 7.32 -12.68
CA VAL A 83 -10.33 7.75 -14.01
C VAL A 83 -9.39 8.80 -14.61
N GLY A 84 -8.99 9.81 -13.82
CA GLY A 84 -8.09 10.87 -14.28
C GLY A 84 -6.71 10.34 -14.66
N THR A 85 -6.14 9.42 -13.86
CA THR A 85 -4.86 8.79 -14.15
C THR A 85 -4.93 7.93 -15.40
N ALA A 86 -5.98 7.12 -15.58
CA ALA A 86 -6.16 6.32 -16.79
C ALA A 86 -6.22 7.19 -18.05
N LYS A 87 -6.96 8.30 -18.02
CA LYS A 87 -7.04 9.25 -19.15
C LYS A 87 -5.70 9.92 -19.45
N ILE A 88 -4.97 10.37 -18.43
CA ILE A 88 -3.65 11.00 -18.62
C ILE A 88 -2.64 9.99 -19.17
N LEU A 89 -2.63 8.76 -18.66
CA LEU A 89 -1.77 7.70 -19.15
C LEU A 89 -2.10 7.33 -20.61
N GLN A 90 -3.38 7.19 -20.94
CA GLN A 90 -3.84 6.92 -22.31
C GLN A 90 -3.37 8.02 -23.28
N ALA A 91 -3.37 9.28 -22.84
CA ALA A 91 -2.96 10.43 -23.64
C ALA A 91 -1.42 10.64 -23.72
N LYS A 92 -0.61 9.83 -23.04
CA LYS A 92 0.86 9.96 -23.12
C LYS A 92 1.34 9.64 -24.54
N PRO A 93 2.31 10.40 -25.09
CA PRO A 93 2.95 10.06 -26.35
C PRO A 93 3.52 8.64 -26.32
N GLY A 94 3.15 7.80 -27.28
CA GLY A 94 3.56 6.39 -27.33
C GLY A 94 2.82 5.46 -26.37
N GLY A 95 1.86 5.95 -25.60
CA GLY A 95 1.03 5.18 -24.67
C GLY A 95 1.57 5.16 -23.22
N GLY A 96 0.65 5.04 -22.26
CA GLY A 96 0.98 5.11 -20.84
C GLY A 96 1.89 3.98 -20.36
N GLU A 97 1.78 2.79 -20.95
CA GLU A 97 2.66 1.65 -20.66
C GLU A 97 4.12 1.97 -21.01
N LYS A 98 4.38 2.50 -22.21
CA LYS A 98 5.72 2.89 -22.65
C LYS A 98 6.27 4.04 -21.80
N TRP A 99 5.42 5.02 -21.47
CA TRP A 99 5.80 6.12 -20.60
C TRP A 99 6.22 5.61 -19.21
N LEU A 100 5.42 4.75 -18.57
CA LEU A 100 5.75 4.16 -17.27
C LEU A 100 7.02 3.30 -17.34
N ALA A 101 7.18 2.48 -18.37
CA ALA A 101 8.37 1.65 -18.56
C ALA A 101 9.65 2.51 -18.72
N SER A 102 9.55 3.66 -19.40
CA SER A 102 10.68 4.58 -19.57
C SER A 102 11.19 5.20 -18.26
N LEU A 103 10.39 5.17 -17.18
CA LEU A 103 10.80 5.69 -15.88
C LEU A 103 11.80 4.76 -15.16
N ARG A 104 11.92 3.48 -15.57
CA ARG A 104 12.88 2.54 -14.97
C ARG A 104 14.34 2.99 -15.12
N THR A 105 14.65 3.72 -16.19
CA THR A 105 16.03 4.15 -16.51
C THR A 105 16.33 5.58 -16.06
N ARG A 106 15.43 6.21 -15.30
CA ARG A 106 15.60 7.57 -14.78
C ARG A 106 16.06 7.57 -13.33
N GLU A 107 16.57 8.70 -12.89
CA GLU A 107 16.96 8.90 -11.49
C GLU A 107 15.72 9.07 -10.61
N LEU A 108 15.79 8.57 -9.36
CA LEU A 108 14.64 8.55 -8.45
C LEU A 108 13.93 9.92 -8.32
N PRO A 109 14.61 11.07 -8.15
CA PRO A 109 13.93 12.37 -8.08
C PRO A 109 13.05 12.66 -9.31
N GLU A 110 13.55 12.35 -10.50
CA GLU A 110 12.81 12.54 -11.76
C GLU A 110 11.63 11.56 -11.87
N VAL A 111 11.80 10.32 -11.40
CA VAL A 111 10.72 9.33 -11.34
C VAL A 111 9.60 9.82 -10.43
N ILE A 112 9.94 10.33 -9.24
CA ILE A 112 8.96 10.85 -8.28
C ILE A 112 8.22 12.05 -8.87
N GLU A 113 8.94 13.02 -9.44
CA GLU A 113 8.35 14.19 -10.07
C GLU A 113 7.40 13.79 -11.20
N ALA A 114 7.85 12.93 -12.10
CA ALA A 114 7.06 12.45 -13.24
C ALA A 114 5.78 11.75 -12.78
N LEU A 115 5.85 10.86 -11.79
CA LEU A 115 4.69 10.16 -11.24
C LEU A 115 3.73 11.09 -10.52
N CYS A 116 4.22 12.11 -9.82
CA CYS A 116 3.39 13.09 -9.10
C CYS A 116 2.57 13.99 -10.04
N THR A 117 2.81 13.95 -11.35
CA THR A 117 1.93 14.57 -12.35
C THR A 117 0.59 13.85 -12.50
N LEU A 118 0.49 12.60 -12.03
CA LEU A 118 -0.74 11.79 -12.11
C LEU A 118 -1.72 12.15 -10.97
N PRO A 119 -3.03 12.25 -11.26
CA PRO A 119 -4.05 12.57 -10.25
C PRO A 119 -4.06 11.60 -9.08
N GLY A 120 -3.92 12.12 -7.85
CA GLY A 120 -3.92 11.31 -6.63
C GLY A 120 -2.59 10.63 -6.31
N VAL A 121 -1.55 10.82 -7.13
CA VAL A 121 -0.20 10.37 -6.85
C VAL A 121 0.58 11.49 -6.17
N GLY A 122 0.77 11.35 -4.85
CA GLY A 122 1.72 12.18 -4.10
C GLY A 122 3.06 11.47 -3.88
N PRO A 123 4.05 12.12 -3.22
CA PRO A 123 5.40 11.58 -3.06
C PRO A 123 5.46 10.17 -2.47
N LYS A 124 4.61 9.86 -1.49
CA LYS A 124 4.53 8.50 -0.91
C LYS A 124 4.06 7.46 -1.93
N VAL A 125 3.01 7.76 -2.69
CA VAL A 125 2.45 6.85 -3.71
C VAL A 125 3.48 6.68 -4.84
N ALA A 126 4.11 7.76 -5.28
CA ALA A 126 5.17 7.72 -6.26
C ALA A 126 6.35 6.85 -5.80
N ALA A 127 6.79 6.98 -4.54
CA ALA A 127 7.85 6.16 -3.98
C ALA A 127 7.46 4.68 -3.86
N CYS A 128 6.19 4.36 -3.56
CA CYS A 128 5.70 2.98 -3.63
C CYS A 128 5.84 2.41 -5.05
N VAL A 129 5.37 3.13 -6.07
CA VAL A 129 5.48 2.68 -7.47
C VAL A 129 6.95 2.55 -7.90
N ALA A 130 7.79 3.51 -7.51
CA ALA A 130 9.22 3.49 -7.78
C ALA A 130 9.90 2.22 -7.20
N LEU A 131 9.62 1.91 -5.93
CA LEU A 131 10.19 0.76 -5.22
C LEU A 131 9.67 -0.59 -5.75
N PHE A 132 8.36 -0.72 -5.92
CA PHE A 132 7.71 -2.00 -6.21
C PHE A 132 7.56 -2.32 -7.69
N SER A 133 7.87 -1.36 -8.57
CA SER A 133 7.68 -1.57 -10.00
C SER A 133 8.74 -0.95 -10.88
N LEU A 134 9.40 0.15 -10.51
CA LEU A 134 10.31 0.89 -11.43
C LEU A 134 11.80 0.71 -11.12
N ASP A 135 12.18 -0.37 -10.45
CA ASP A 135 13.58 -0.76 -10.16
C ASP A 135 14.36 0.23 -9.28
N GLN A 136 13.68 1.15 -8.59
CA GLN A 136 14.29 2.11 -7.68
C GLN A 136 14.43 1.51 -6.27
N ASN A 137 15.36 0.57 -6.10
CA ASN A 137 15.52 -0.25 -4.89
C ASN A 137 15.80 0.54 -3.59
N HIS A 138 16.25 1.78 -3.70
CA HIS A 138 16.55 2.68 -2.59
C HIS A 138 15.37 3.62 -2.26
N ALA A 139 14.28 3.62 -3.04
CA ALA A 139 13.13 4.49 -2.80
C ALA A 139 12.43 4.14 -1.47
N ILE A 140 12.11 5.17 -0.68
CA ILE A 140 11.49 5.03 0.65
C ILE A 140 10.09 5.64 0.63
N PRO A 141 9.02 4.83 0.66
CA PRO A 141 7.65 5.34 0.78
C PRO A 141 7.36 5.80 2.21
N VAL A 142 7.77 7.02 2.56
CA VAL A 142 7.61 7.54 3.92
C VAL A 142 6.13 7.80 4.24
N ASP A 143 5.60 6.97 5.12
CA ASP A 143 4.30 7.12 5.75
C ASP A 143 4.44 7.22 7.29
N THR A 144 3.33 7.09 8.01
CA THR A 144 3.33 7.13 9.48
C THR A 144 4.08 5.96 10.13
N HIS A 145 4.11 4.79 9.50
CA HIS A 145 4.85 3.63 10.00
C HIS A 145 6.35 3.82 9.81
N VAL A 146 6.77 4.24 8.61
CA VAL A 146 8.18 4.58 8.34
C VAL A 146 8.64 5.72 9.23
N TRP A 147 7.81 6.75 9.44
CA TRP A 147 8.07 7.83 10.38
C TRP A 147 8.33 7.32 11.80
N LYS A 148 7.48 6.39 12.29
CA LYS A 148 7.65 5.79 13.62
C LYS A 148 8.97 5.02 13.73
N VAL A 149 9.34 4.23 12.71
CA VAL A 149 10.63 3.53 12.68
C VAL A 149 11.80 4.52 12.69
N ALA A 150 11.74 5.53 11.82
CA ALA A 150 12.79 6.53 11.69
C ALA A 150 13.02 7.25 13.02
N THR A 151 11.96 7.79 13.61
CA THR A 151 12.01 8.53 14.89
C THR A 151 12.37 7.66 16.09
N GLN A 152 12.25 6.34 15.99
CA GLN A 152 12.66 5.44 17.08
C GLN A 152 14.14 5.02 16.96
N TYR A 153 14.65 4.82 15.74
CA TYR A 153 15.93 4.13 15.54
C TYR A 153 16.97 4.89 14.71
N LEU A 154 16.56 5.82 13.86
CA LEU A 154 17.46 6.55 12.95
C LEU A 154 17.61 8.03 13.30
N MET A 155 16.54 8.65 13.79
CA MET A 155 16.42 10.09 14.05
C MET A 155 15.63 10.35 15.35
N PRO A 156 16.11 9.89 16.52
CA PRO A 156 15.42 10.06 17.81
C PRO A 156 15.15 11.52 18.19
N GLU A 157 15.94 12.47 17.69
CA GLU A 157 15.77 13.91 17.87
C GLU A 157 14.50 14.48 17.20
N LEU A 158 13.83 13.68 16.36
CA LEU A 158 12.56 14.02 15.73
C LEU A 158 11.35 13.43 16.48
N ALA A 159 11.55 12.69 17.57
CA ALA A 159 10.47 12.17 18.39
C ALA A 159 9.53 13.29 18.87
N GLY A 160 8.22 13.05 18.78
CA GLY A 160 7.18 14.04 19.14
C GLY A 160 6.90 15.11 18.09
N LYS A 161 7.66 15.18 16.98
CA LYS A 161 7.38 16.08 15.86
C LYS A 161 6.37 15.46 14.89
N SER A 162 5.66 16.32 14.16
CA SER A 162 4.78 15.91 13.07
C SER A 162 5.55 15.68 11.77
N LEU A 163 5.16 14.66 11.02
CA LEU A 163 5.69 14.41 9.68
C LEU A 163 5.29 15.55 8.73
N THR A 164 6.28 16.18 8.09
CA THR A 164 6.10 17.22 7.06
C THR A 164 6.77 16.78 5.76
N PRO A 165 6.50 17.41 4.61
CA PRO A 165 7.17 17.09 3.35
C PRO A 165 8.70 17.18 3.44
N LYS A 166 9.23 18.21 4.11
CA LYS A 166 10.68 18.37 4.31
C LYS A 166 11.26 17.25 5.17
N LEU A 167 10.56 16.87 6.24
CA LEU A 167 10.99 15.77 7.12
C LEU A 167 10.86 14.40 6.44
N SER A 168 9.91 14.23 5.52
CA SER A 168 9.79 13.02 4.70
C SER A 168 11.07 12.79 3.87
N VAL A 169 11.59 13.83 3.22
CA VAL A 169 12.86 13.76 2.48
C VAL A 169 14.03 13.42 3.40
N ALA A 170 14.12 14.07 4.57
CA ALA A 170 15.18 13.79 5.53
C ALA A 170 15.16 12.33 6.02
N VAL A 171 13.97 11.79 6.30
CA VAL A 171 13.78 10.39 6.69
C VAL A 171 14.21 9.44 5.57
N ALA A 172 13.77 9.69 4.33
CA ALA A 172 14.18 8.87 3.19
C ALA A 172 15.72 8.84 3.06
N ASN A 173 16.38 10.00 3.17
CA ASN A 173 17.84 10.10 3.12
C ASN A 173 18.52 9.35 4.27
N ALA A 174 17.95 9.38 5.48
CA ALA A 174 18.49 8.64 6.62
C ALA A 174 18.44 7.12 6.40
N PHE A 175 17.37 6.60 5.80
CA PHE A 175 17.29 5.19 5.40
C PHE A 175 18.33 4.85 4.32
N VAL A 176 18.48 5.68 3.29
CA VAL A 176 19.47 5.46 2.22
C VAL A 176 20.90 5.51 2.77
N ALA A 177 21.21 6.47 3.65
CA ALA A 177 22.51 6.56 4.30
C ALA A 177 22.83 5.31 5.14
N LYS A 178 21.82 4.69 5.76
CA LYS A 178 21.99 3.51 6.61
C LYS A 178 22.08 2.21 5.82
N PHE A 179 21.27 2.06 4.78
CA PHE A 179 21.03 0.77 4.10
C PHE A 179 21.47 0.75 2.62
N GLY A 180 21.98 1.87 2.11
CA GLY A 180 22.55 1.98 0.77
C GLY A 180 21.53 1.80 -0.36
N SER A 181 21.99 1.20 -1.46
CA SER A 181 21.23 1.05 -2.72
C SER A 181 19.97 0.18 -2.61
N TYR A 182 19.81 -0.57 -1.52
CA TYR A 182 18.66 -1.44 -1.25
C TYR A 182 17.84 -0.96 -0.04
N ALA A 183 17.93 0.32 0.32
CA ALA A 183 17.26 0.85 1.49
C ALA A 183 15.74 0.65 1.51
N GLY A 184 15.08 0.70 0.35
CA GLY A 184 13.64 0.41 0.23
C GLY A 184 13.32 -1.05 0.53
N TRP A 185 14.22 -1.98 0.18
CA TRP A 185 14.05 -3.40 0.49
C TRP A 185 14.22 -3.64 2.00
N ALA A 186 15.24 -3.03 2.61
CA ALA A 186 15.44 -3.10 4.05
C ALA A 186 14.24 -2.51 4.81
N GLN A 187 13.72 -1.37 4.36
CA GLN A 187 12.51 -0.77 4.92
C GLN A 187 11.30 -1.71 4.82
N ASN A 188 11.11 -2.40 3.69
CA ASN A 188 10.01 -3.36 3.51
C ASN A 188 10.11 -4.52 4.52
N VAL A 189 11.31 -5.05 4.78
CA VAL A 189 11.53 -6.09 5.80
C VAL A 189 11.15 -5.58 7.20
N LEU A 190 11.57 -4.35 7.54
CA LEU A 190 11.23 -3.73 8.83
C LEU A 190 9.71 -3.54 8.98
N PHE A 191 9.04 -3.10 7.92
CA PHE A 191 7.59 -2.92 7.90
C PHE A 191 6.84 -4.24 8.13
N ILE A 192 7.22 -5.31 7.42
CA ILE A 192 6.64 -6.65 7.60
C ILE A 192 6.86 -7.15 9.04
N GLY A 193 8.06 -6.92 9.59
CA GLY A 193 8.38 -7.26 10.98
C GLY A 193 7.45 -6.60 11.99
N GLN A 194 7.07 -5.35 11.76
CA GLN A 194 6.12 -4.63 12.62
C GLN A 194 4.70 -5.19 12.52
N LEU A 195 4.22 -5.51 11.32
CA LEU A 195 2.88 -6.09 11.14
C LEU A 195 2.75 -7.45 11.82
N SER A 196 3.78 -8.29 11.70
CA SER A 196 3.82 -9.61 12.37
C SER A 196 3.81 -9.47 13.89
N ALA A 197 4.59 -8.53 14.43
CA ALA A 197 4.59 -8.23 15.86
C ALA A 197 3.22 -7.72 16.33
N GLN A 198 2.57 -6.82 15.58
CA GLN A 198 1.23 -6.35 15.90
C GLN A 198 0.19 -7.48 15.89
N LYS A 199 0.25 -8.39 14.91
CA LYS A 199 -0.65 -9.56 14.85
C LYS A 199 -0.46 -10.49 16.06
N LEU A 200 0.79 -10.71 16.49
CA LEU A 200 1.09 -11.50 17.68
C LEU A 200 0.57 -10.85 18.96
N MET A 201 0.81 -9.54 19.15
CA MET A 201 0.31 -8.81 20.32
C MET A 201 -1.22 -8.79 20.41
N VAL A 202 -1.92 -8.65 19.28
CA VAL A 202 -3.39 -8.72 19.24
C VAL A 202 -3.86 -10.14 19.60
N ALA A 203 -3.21 -11.18 19.08
CA ALA A 203 -3.55 -12.57 19.41
C ALA A 203 -3.34 -12.90 20.90
N GLU A 204 -2.25 -12.42 21.50
CA GLU A 204 -1.98 -12.56 22.94
C GLU A 204 -3.02 -11.84 23.79
N THR A 205 -3.41 -10.61 23.41
CA THR A 205 -4.42 -9.82 24.14
C THR A 205 -5.82 -10.46 24.06
N THR A 206 -6.16 -11.12 22.94
CA THR A 206 -7.43 -11.82 22.80
C THR A 206 -7.48 -13.13 23.60
N ASN A 207 -6.34 -13.77 23.86
CA ASN A 207 -6.26 -15.02 24.61
C ASN A 207 -6.33 -14.83 26.14
N ASP A 208 -6.07 -13.62 26.65
CA ASP A 208 -6.03 -13.34 28.09
C ASP A 208 -7.40 -12.92 28.69
N SER A 209 -8.47 -12.96 27.87
CA SER A 209 -9.85 -12.75 28.35
C SER A 209 -10.47 -14.05 28.87
N THR A 210 -10.00 -14.55 30.02
CA THR A 210 -10.79 -15.51 30.81
C THR A 210 -12.13 -14.86 31.19
N LYS A 211 -13.21 -15.35 30.56
CA LYS A 211 -14.60 -14.97 30.88
C LYS A 211 -14.88 -15.19 32.36
N PRO A 212 -15.48 -14.24 33.10
CA PRO A 212 -15.94 -14.49 34.45
C PRO A 212 -17.12 -15.47 34.42
N THR A 213 -16.96 -16.63 35.05
CA THR A 213 -17.98 -17.66 35.19
C THR A 213 -19.14 -17.13 36.04
N LYS A 214 -20.31 -16.91 35.43
CA LYS A 214 -21.55 -16.60 36.15
C LYS A 214 -21.88 -17.75 37.11
N ARG A 215 -21.77 -17.49 38.41
CA ARG A 215 -22.13 -18.41 39.49
C ARG A 215 -23.66 -18.58 39.51
N LYS A 216 -24.15 -19.76 39.11
CA LYS A 216 -25.56 -20.16 39.10
C LYS A 216 -26.03 -20.36 40.55
N ARG A 217 -26.87 -19.47 41.09
CA ARG A 217 -27.56 -19.70 42.37
C ARG A 217 -28.63 -20.76 42.14
N SER A 218 -28.37 -21.99 42.56
CA SER A 218 -29.39 -23.03 42.72
C SER A 218 -30.18 -22.73 44.00
N GLY A 219 -31.48 -22.45 43.86
CA GLY A 219 -32.39 -22.44 45.00
C GLY A 219 -32.54 -23.86 45.53
N ASN A 220 -32.23 -24.05 46.82
CA ASN A 220 -32.60 -25.27 47.53
C ASN A 220 -33.85 -24.98 48.34
N ASN A 221 -34.89 -25.73 48.03
CA ASN A 221 -36.14 -25.82 48.74
C ASN A 221 -36.00 -26.99 49.72
N VAL A 222 -36.01 -26.74 51.03
CA VAL A 222 -36.19 -27.80 52.04
C VAL A 222 -37.17 -27.29 53.10
N LYS A 223 -38.23 -28.09 53.26
CA LYS A 223 -39.28 -28.00 54.27
C LYS A 223 -38.73 -28.27 55.67
N THR A 224 -39.16 -27.47 56.64
CA THR A 224 -39.88 -27.86 57.88
C THR A 224 -40.47 -26.61 58.48
#